data_AF-A0A8J8JFP7-F1
#
_entry.id   AF-A0A8J8JFP7-F1
#
_cell.length_a   1.000
_cell.length_b   1.000
_cell.length_c   1.000
_cell.angle_alpha   90.00
_cell.angle_beta   90.00
_cell.angle_gamma   90.00
#
_symmetry.space_group_name_H-M   'P 1'
#
loop_
_entity.id
_entity.type
_entity.pdbx_description
1 polymer ?
#
loop_
_entity_poly.entity_id
_entity_poly.type
_entity_poly.pdbx_seq_one_letter_code
_entity_poly.pdbx_strand_id
1 'polypeptide(L)'
;YGLGVLASIVGLIGYKRPLLLFGTLSIISFIIAGILGYLALEPYYNGGRVYLTQAIGAGIFVIIGIQLFIAGLTLNVLAKMVGE
;
A
#
# COMPACT_ATOMS: atom_id res chain seq x y z
N TYR A 1 25.23 10.46 -19.84
CA TYR A 1 24.16 9.48 -20.15
C TYR A 1 23.37 9.00 -18.94
N GLY A 2 23.95 8.82 -17.74
CA GLY A 2 23.20 8.36 -16.55
C GLY A 2 22.18 9.38 -15.98
N LEU A 3 22.48 10.67 -16.02
CA LEU A 3 21.60 11.73 -15.50
C LEU A 3 20.25 11.81 -16.22
N GLY A 4 20.18 11.47 -17.50
CA GLY A 4 18.93 11.44 -18.26
C GLY A 4 18.01 10.29 -17.86
N VAL A 5 18.57 9.15 -17.44
CA VAL A 5 17.78 8.01 -16.93
C VAL A 5 17.24 8.32 -15.54
N LEU A 6 18.07 8.91 -14.67
CA LEU A 6 17.61 9.42 -13.37
C LEU A 6 16.55 10.51 -13.54
N ALA A 7 16.72 11.46 -14.45
CA ALA A 7 15.72 12.49 -14.73
C ALA A 7 14.42 11.91 -15.30
N SER A 8 14.47 10.86 -16.12
CA SER A 8 13.27 10.16 -16.60
C SER A 8 12.59 9.35 -15.50
N ILE A 9 13.34 8.68 -14.62
CA ILE A 9 12.77 7.98 -13.45
C ILE A 9 12.16 9.00 -12.48
N VAL A 10 12.85 10.11 -12.22
CA VAL A 10 12.37 11.23 -11.40
C VAL A 10 11.17 11.93 -12.06
N GLY A 11 11.13 12.04 -13.39
CA GLY A 11 10.00 12.60 -14.15
C GLY A 11 8.78 11.66 -14.20
N LEU A 12 9.00 10.35 -14.23
CA LEU A 12 7.97 9.33 -14.01
C LEU A 12 7.42 9.36 -12.58
N ILE A 13 8.26 9.64 -11.58
CA ILE A 13 7.84 9.88 -10.18
C ILE A 13 7.15 11.25 -10.05
N GLY A 14 7.55 12.23 -10.85
CA GLY A 14 6.94 13.56 -10.99
C GLY A 14 5.58 13.57 -11.67
N TYR A 15 4.98 12.40 -11.95
CA TYR A 15 3.62 12.30 -12.45
C TYR A 15 2.66 12.99 -11.48
N LYS A 16 1.93 13.97 -12.00
CA LYS A 16 1.06 14.99 -11.37
C LYS A 16 0.36 14.70 -10.03
N ARG A 17 0.20 13.48 -9.54
CA ARG A 17 -0.48 13.13 -8.27
C ARG A 17 0.03 11.80 -7.67
N PRO A 18 1.27 11.72 -7.14
CA PRO A 18 1.78 10.50 -6.49
C PRO A 18 0.86 10.04 -5.35
N LEU A 19 0.25 10.99 -4.62
CA LEU A 19 -0.72 10.70 -3.56
C LEU A 19 -1.86 9.78 -4.03
N LEU A 20 -2.41 10.00 -5.23
CA LEU A 20 -3.54 9.21 -5.72
C LEU A 20 -3.13 7.79 -6.08
N LEU A 21 -1.95 7.59 -6.67
CA LEU A 21 -1.45 6.27 -7.02
C LEU A 21 -1.20 5.43 -5.75
N PHE A 22 -0.37 5.93 -4.84
CA PHE A 22 -0.03 5.21 -3.61
C PHE A 22 -1.22 5.07 -2.65
N GLY A 23 -2.07 6.10 -2.56
CA GLY A 23 -3.30 6.05 -1.77
C GLY A 23 -4.30 5.01 -2.29
N THR A 24 -4.51 4.94 -3.61
CA THR A 24 -5.41 3.94 -4.21
C THR A 24 -4.90 2.52 -3.97
N LEU A 25 -3.60 2.28 -4.18
CA LEU A 25 -2.98 0.97 -3.93
C LEU A 25 -3.05 0.58 -2.44
N SER A 26 -2.88 1.54 -1.54
CA SER A 26 -3.04 1.33 -0.10
C SER A 26 -4.46 0.89 0.26
N ILE A 27 -5.49 1.58 -0.25
CA ILE A 27 -6.89 1.22 -0.02
C ILE A 27 -7.18 -0.20 -0.54
N ILE A 28 -6.72 -0.53 -1.74
CA ILE A 28 -6.88 -1.87 -2.31
C ILE A 28 -6.21 -2.93 -1.40
N SER A 29 -5.00 -2.64 -0.91
CA SER A 29 -4.28 -3.52 0.02
C SER A 29 -5.05 -3.75 1.32
N PHE A 30 -5.67 -2.70 1.88
CA PHE A 30 -6.51 -2.82 3.06
C PHE A 30 -7.80 -3.61 2.82
N ILE A 31 -8.42 -3.47 1.65
CA ILE A 31 -9.60 -4.26 1.28
C ILE A 31 -9.23 -5.76 1.23
N ILE A 32 -8.12 -6.10 0.57
CA ILE A 32 -7.64 -7.48 0.47
C ILE A 32 -7.29 -8.03 1.86
N ALA A 33 -6.61 -7.26 2.69
CA ALA A 33 -6.32 -7.63 4.07
C ALA A 33 -7.59 -7.90 4.88
N GLY A 34 -8.61 -7.06 4.73
CA GLY A 34 -9.90 -7.22 5.41
C GLY A 34 -10.61 -8.51 4.98
N ILE A 35 -10.64 -8.82 3.68
CA ILE A 35 -11.22 -10.06 3.14
C ILE A 35 -10.46 -11.27 3.67
N LEU A 36 -9.13 -11.26 3.63
CA LEU A 36 -8.30 -12.36 4.14
C LEU A 36 -8.46 -12.52 5.65
N GLY A 37 -8.57 -11.42 6.40
CA GLY A 37 -8.79 -11.44 7.85
C GLY A 37 -10.16 -12.03 8.20
N TYR A 38 -11.20 -11.66 7.46
CA TYR A 38 -12.53 -12.23 7.60
C TYR A 38 -12.53 -13.73 7.33
N LEU A 39 -11.94 -14.16 6.20
CA LEU A 39 -11.81 -15.58 5.84
C LEU A 39 -10.99 -16.37 6.86
N ALA A 40 -9.97 -15.76 7.46
CA ALA A 40 -9.16 -16.40 8.49
C ALA A 40 -9.92 -16.60 9.81
N LEU A 41 -10.89 -15.72 10.11
CA LEU A 41 -11.72 -15.73 11.31
C LEU A 41 -13.01 -16.57 11.15
N GLU A 42 -13.57 -16.69 9.95
CA GLU A 42 -14.71 -17.55 9.66
C GLU A 42 -14.57 -19.01 10.20
N PRO A 43 -13.45 -19.73 9.99
CA PRO A 43 -13.26 -21.08 10.53
C PRO A 43 -13.04 -21.09 12.05
N TYR A 44 -12.59 -19.98 12.63
CA TYR A 44 -12.44 -19.86 14.08
C TYR A 44 -13.80 -19.93 14.76
N TYR A 45 -14.81 -19.25 14.20
CA TYR A 45 -16.19 -19.27 14.72
C TYR A 45 -16.91 -20.61 14.48
N ASN A 46 -16.63 -21.29 13.36
CA ASN A 46 -17.36 -22.50 12.96
C ASN A 46 -16.73 -23.83 13.39
N GLY A 47 -15.43 -23.85 13.75
CA GLY A 47 -14.73 -25.11 14.08
C GLY A 47 -13.53 -24.98 15.00
N GLY A 48 -13.31 -23.80 15.61
CA GLY A 48 -12.20 -23.54 16.53
C GLY A 48 -10.81 -23.60 15.89
N ARG A 49 -10.71 -23.59 14.56
CA ARG A 49 -9.44 -23.65 13.81
C ARG A 49 -9.24 -22.36 13.05
N VAL A 50 -8.04 -21.77 13.14
CA VAL A 50 -7.66 -20.58 12.37
C VAL A 50 -6.89 -21.02 11.14
N TYR A 51 -7.25 -20.52 9.95
CA TYR A 51 -6.40 -20.67 8.76
C TYR A 51 -5.18 -19.75 8.91
N LEU A 52 -4.12 -20.27 9.51
CA LEU A 52 -2.90 -19.54 9.82
C LEU A 52 -2.31 -18.84 8.58
N THR A 53 -2.37 -19.48 7.42
CA THR A 53 -1.92 -18.91 6.14
C THR A 53 -2.68 -17.64 5.76
N GLN A 54 -4.01 -17.63 5.92
CA GLN A 54 -4.83 -16.47 5.61
C GLN A 54 -4.62 -15.34 6.62
N ALA A 55 -4.44 -15.69 7.91
CA ALA A 55 -4.13 -14.71 8.95
C ALA A 55 -2.76 -14.03 8.72
N ILE A 56 -1.73 -14.79 8.36
CA ILE A 56 -0.41 -14.26 8.00
C ILE A 56 -0.52 -13.39 6.74
N GLY A 57 -1.24 -13.87 5.72
CA GLY A 57 -1.50 -13.12 4.49
C GLY A 57 -2.17 -11.77 4.76
N ALA A 58 -3.22 -11.77 5.58
CA ALA A 58 -3.90 -10.54 6.01
C ALA A 58 -2.91 -9.58 6.69
N GLY A 59 -2.08 -10.06 7.62
CA GLY A 59 -1.06 -9.26 8.30
C GLY A 59 -0.05 -8.62 7.34
N ILE A 60 0.46 -9.38 6.36
CA ILE A 60 1.38 -8.87 5.34
C ILE A 60 0.70 -7.76 4.50
N PHE A 61 -0.53 -7.98 4.06
CA PHE A 61 -1.27 -6.98 3.28
C PHE A 61 -1.60 -5.71 4.09
N VAL A 62 -1.84 -5.82 5.40
CA VAL A 62 -1.95 -4.66 6.30
C VAL A 62 -0.65 -3.87 6.33
N ILE A 63 0.49 -4.54 6.54
CA ILE A 63 1.80 -3.88 6.61
C ILE A 63 2.10 -3.16 5.29
N ILE A 64 1.90 -3.83 4.15
CA ILE A 64 2.08 -3.22 2.81
C ILE A 64 1.14 -2.02 2.63
N GLY A 65 -0.12 -2.14 3.04
CA GLY A 65 -1.10 -1.05 2.96
C GLY A 65 -0.67 0.20 3.73
N ILE A 66 -0.15 0.01 4.96
CA ILE A 66 0.39 1.10 5.79
C ILE A 66 1.63 1.72 5.13
N GLN A 67 2.57 0.91 4.64
CA GLN A 67 3.78 1.41 3.98
C GLN A 67 3.46 2.25 2.74
N LEU A 68 2.53 1.79 1.90
CA LEU A 68 2.05 2.54 0.74
C LEU A 68 1.35 3.84 1.14
N PHE A 69 0.56 3.82 2.22
CA PHE A 69 -0.09 5.01 2.75
C PHE A 69 0.91 6.08 3.19
N ILE A 70 1.90 5.68 4.00
CA ILE A 70 2.96 6.57 4.49
C ILE A 70 3.80 7.11 3.34
N ALA A 71 4.15 6.27 2.36
CA ALA A 71 4.88 6.70 1.16
C ALA A 71 4.07 7.74 0.36
N GLY A 72 2.77 7.51 0.19
CA GLY A 72 1.87 8.45 -0.48
C GLY A 72 1.80 9.81 0.22
N LEU A 73 1.65 9.83 1.54
CA LEU A 73 1.65 11.06 2.35
C LEU A 73 2.99 11.78 2.26
N THR A 74 4.10 11.05 2.41
CA THR A 74 5.47 11.61 2.31
C THR A 74 5.69 12.30 0.97
N LEU A 75 5.32 11.63 -0.13
CA LEU A 75 5.43 12.18 -1.48
C LEU A 75 4.52 13.39 -1.70
N ASN A 76 3.32 13.39 -1.10
CA ASN A 76 2.43 14.54 -1.18
C ASN A 76 2.99 15.78 -0.49
N VAL A 77 3.57 15.58 0.70
CA VAL A 77 4.23 16.64 1.45
C VAL A 77 5.47 17.14 0.71
N LEU A 78 6.30 16.25 0.14
CA LEU A 78 7.43 16.64 -0.72
C LEU A 78 6.99 17.46 -1.94
N ALA A 79 5.95 17.00 -2.65
CA ALA A 79 5.44 17.69 -3.82
C ALA A 79 4.90 19.08 -3.48
N LYS A 80 4.31 19.25 -2.29
CA LYS A 80 3.86 20.56 -1.81
C LYS A 80 5.04 21.49 -1.52
N MET A 81 6.09 21.01 -0.85
CA MET A 81 7.28 21.82 -0.56
C MET A 81 8.08 22.23 -1.80
N VAL A 82 8.09 21.41 -2.85
CA VAL A 82 8.78 21.73 -4.13
C VAL A 82 7.95 22.67 -5.01
N GLY A 83 6.63 22.72 -4.79
CA GLY A 83 5.72 23.62 -5.50
C GLY A 83 5.63 25.03 -4.91
N GLU A 84 6.19 25.24 -3.71
CA GLU A 84 6.43 26.56 -3.07
C GLU A 84 7.84 27.06 -3.42
#